data_AF-A0A060IC34-F1
#
_entry.id   AF-A0A060IC34-F1
#
_cell.length_a   1.000
_cell.length_b   1.000
_cell.length_c   1.000
_cell.angle_alpha   90.00
_cell.angle_beta   90.00
_cell.angle_gamma   90.00
#
_symmetry.space_group_name_H-M   'P 1'
#
loop_
_entity.id
_entity.type
_entity.pdbx_description
1 polymer ?
#
loop_
_entity_poly.entity_id
_entity_poly.type
_entity_poly.pdbx_seq_one_letter_code
_entity_poly.pdbx_strand_id
1 'polypeptide(L)'
;MSFNFINQDDCLDLIKRETGHFANTLDVIFPDWKHDARDKAELSLKHSVVAKAPTVDATLTLDDAAITDLLDWLERNDQWKVNLSIEAILKHQFGASSVDHSALAKEVESLSATFEHLANALLDEAGVSSSGTLMKKVQAYWNTSTEVHGILKTQYPLVSTKTATRANQLAAIAALTSSGPNIDVARTILGAVLYRNDGLHNGMASWSETDLHEAARIFLTAMMFCRKNLFVSPPSP
;
A
#
# COMPACT_ATOMS: atom_id res chain seq x y z
N MET A 1 15.16 25.08 54.72
CA MET A 1 14.79 23.93 53.87
C MET A 1 14.72 24.44 52.45
N SER A 2 15.73 24.13 51.65
CA SER A 2 15.77 24.53 50.24
C SER A 2 15.47 23.28 49.42
N PHE A 3 14.38 23.29 48.65
CA PHE A 3 14.10 22.26 47.66
C PHE A 3 15.05 22.47 46.49
N ASN A 4 15.92 21.48 46.23
CA ASN A 4 16.65 21.41 44.97
C ASN A 4 15.64 21.08 43.87
N PHE A 5 15.31 22.08 43.06
CA PHE A 5 14.62 21.87 41.79
C PHE A 5 15.58 21.12 40.88
N ILE A 6 15.25 19.87 40.55
CA ILE A 6 15.89 19.15 39.45
C ILE A 6 15.55 19.93 38.19
N ASN A 7 16.58 20.43 37.51
CA ASN A 7 16.41 21.21 36.30
C ASN A 7 15.80 20.31 35.21
N GLN A 8 14.89 20.83 34.39
CA GLN A 8 14.15 20.01 33.41
C GLN A 8 15.09 19.32 32.39
N ASP A 9 16.26 19.91 32.17
CA ASP A 9 17.35 19.36 31.36
C ASP A 9 18.05 18.15 32.02
N ASP A 10 18.19 18.13 33.36
CA ASP A 10 18.74 16.98 34.10
C ASP A 10 17.78 15.78 34.07
N CYS A 11 16.48 16.03 34.02
CA CYS A 11 15.46 14.98 33.85
C CYS A 11 15.51 14.36 32.46
N LEU A 12 15.72 15.17 31.42
CA LEU A 12 15.88 14.69 30.04
C LEU A 12 17.18 13.90 29.85
N ASP A 13 18.27 14.31 30.51
CA ASP A 13 19.54 13.59 30.43
C ASP A 13 19.57 12.29 31.26
N LEU A 14 18.83 12.22 32.38
CA LEU A 14 18.62 10.95 33.08
C LEU A 14 17.75 9.99 32.27
N ILE A 15 16.67 10.49 31.65
CA ILE A 15 15.82 9.67 30.77
C ILE A 15 16.62 9.19 29.57
N LYS A 16 17.47 10.02 28.94
CA LYS A 16 18.34 9.59 27.83
C LYS A 16 19.40 8.56 28.26
N ARG A 17 19.87 8.60 29.51
CA ARG A 17 20.86 7.64 30.05
C ARG A 17 20.25 6.30 30.48
N GLU A 18 19.02 6.29 30.99
CA GLU A 18 18.32 5.04 31.36
C GLU A 18 17.54 4.41 30.20
N THR A 19 17.09 5.19 29.21
CA THR A 19 16.33 4.66 28.06
C THR A 19 17.20 4.30 26.86
N GLY A 20 18.52 4.18 27.06
CA GLY A 20 19.54 3.85 26.06
C GLY A 20 18.97 3.54 24.69
N HIS A 21 18.93 4.53 23.80
CA HIS A 21 18.50 4.32 22.42
C HIS A 21 19.38 3.23 21.80
N PHE A 22 18.89 2.00 21.78
CA PHE A 22 19.63 0.84 21.30
C PHE A 22 18.82 0.14 20.22
N ALA A 23 18.77 0.78 19.05
CA ALA A 23 18.24 0.26 17.79
C ALA A 23 16.78 -0.28 17.87
N ASN A 24 16.17 -0.59 16.72
CA ASN A 24 14.91 -1.32 16.74
C ASN A 24 15.16 -2.68 17.43
N THR A 25 14.30 -3.15 18.33
CA THR A 25 14.52 -4.44 19.04
C THR A 25 14.82 -5.59 18.06
N LEU A 26 14.23 -5.53 16.86
CA LEU A 26 14.54 -6.47 15.78
C LEU A 26 15.98 -6.32 15.25
N ASP A 27 16.51 -5.10 15.13
CA ASP A 27 17.90 -4.84 14.69
C ASP A 27 18.93 -5.38 15.69
N VAL A 28 18.59 -5.45 16.98
CA VAL A 28 19.45 -6.00 18.03
C VAL A 28 19.40 -7.53 18.05
N ILE A 29 18.21 -8.11 17.89
CA ILE A 29 17.99 -9.56 18.04
C ILE A 29 18.27 -10.32 16.73
N PHE A 30 18.02 -9.70 15.58
CA PHE A 30 18.10 -10.32 14.27
C PHE A 30 18.78 -9.42 13.24
N PRO A 31 20.05 -9.02 13.38
CA PRO A 31 20.68 -7.94 12.60
C PRO A 31 20.41 -7.92 11.08
N ASP A 32 20.20 -9.09 10.46
CA ASP A 32 19.93 -9.25 9.02
C ASP A 32 18.43 -9.27 8.64
N TRP A 33 17.51 -9.14 9.60
CA TRP A 33 16.07 -9.33 9.38
C TRP A 33 15.48 -8.40 8.31
N LYS A 34 16.04 -7.19 8.17
CA LYS A 34 15.65 -6.23 7.13
C LYS A 34 15.97 -6.75 5.74
N HIS A 35 17.15 -7.36 5.57
CA HIS A 35 17.58 -7.92 4.30
C HIS A 35 16.73 -9.14 3.94
N ASP A 36 16.54 -10.08 4.88
CA ASP A 36 15.72 -11.27 4.66
C ASP A 36 14.25 -10.93 4.33
N ALA A 37 13.67 -9.95 5.04
CA ALA A 37 12.32 -9.49 4.77
C ALA A 37 12.21 -8.81 3.41
N ARG A 38 13.22 -8.03 3.02
CA ARG A 38 13.29 -7.39 1.70
C ARG A 38 13.38 -8.43 0.58
N ASP A 39 14.27 -9.41 0.69
CA ASP A 39 14.46 -10.44 -0.34
C ASP A 39 13.17 -11.26 -0.58
N LYS A 40 12.46 -11.59 0.50
CA LYS A 40 11.15 -12.26 0.41
C LYS A 40 10.09 -11.36 -0.22
N ALA A 41 10.09 -10.07 0.10
CA ALA A 41 9.19 -9.11 -0.51
C ALA A 41 9.46 -8.97 -2.01
N GLU A 42 10.73 -8.87 -2.42
CA GLU A 42 11.14 -8.82 -3.82
C GLU A 42 10.68 -10.06 -4.59
N LEU A 43 10.97 -11.26 -4.08
CA LEU A 43 10.56 -12.51 -4.70
C LEU A 43 9.03 -12.59 -4.87
N SER A 44 8.30 -12.13 -3.86
CA SER A 44 6.84 -12.14 -3.87
C SER A 44 6.26 -11.14 -4.86
N LEU A 45 6.83 -9.95 -4.96
CA LEU A 45 6.44 -8.96 -5.96
C LEU A 45 6.71 -9.46 -7.38
N LYS A 46 7.85 -10.14 -7.62
CA LYS A 46 8.14 -10.77 -8.91
C LYS A 46 7.07 -11.78 -9.33
N HIS A 47 6.74 -12.72 -8.45
CA HIS A 47 5.83 -13.83 -8.79
C HIS A 47 4.34 -13.48 -8.69
N SER A 48 3.95 -12.62 -7.76
CA SER A 48 2.54 -12.33 -7.50
C SER A 48 2.07 -11.05 -8.16
N VAL A 49 2.95 -10.07 -8.38
CA VAL A 49 2.60 -8.77 -8.97
C VAL A 49 3.09 -8.69 -10.41
N VAL A 50 4.41 -8.68 -10.66
CA VAL A 50 4.96 -8.47 -12.01
C VAL A 50 4.56 -9.58 -12.98
N ALA A 51 4.69 -10.85 -12.59
CA ALA A 51 4.29 -11.98 -13.46
C ALA A 51 2.79 -12.02 -13.77
N LYS A 52 1.96 -11.32 -12.99
CA LYS A 52 0.50 -11.22 -13.17
C LYS A 52 0.06 -9.79 -13.51
N ALA A 53 1.01 -8.90 -13.82
CA ALA A 53 0.71 -7.52 -14.13
C ALA A 53 -0.05 -7.46 -15.46
N PRO A 54 -1.04 -6.56 -15.59
CA PRO A 54 -1.74 -6.41 -16.84
C PRO A 54 -0.80 -5.84 -17.92
N THR A 55 -1.13 -6.13 -19.18
CA THR A 55 -0.47 -5.50 -20.32
C THR A 55 -0.89 -4.03 -20.39
N VAL A 56 0.09 -3.12 -20.34
CA VAL A 56 -0.13 -1.67 -20.35
C VAL A 56 0.80 -0.98 -21.34
N ASP A 57 0.75 0.34 -21.44
CA ASP A 57 1.73 1.09 -22.22
C ASP A 57 3.17 0.84 -21.73
N ALA A 58 4.15 0.96 -22.64
CA ALA A 58 5.56 0.69 -22.34
C ALA A 58 6.09 1.55 -21.18
N THR A 59 5.60 2.78 -21.03
CA THR A 59 6.04 3.70 -19.96
C THR A 59 5.57 3.27 -18.56
N LEU A 60 4.43 2.60 -18.46
CA LEU A 60 3.82 2.12 -17.21
C LEU A 60 4.03 0.63 -16.97
N THR A 61 4.77 -0.05 -17.84
CA THR A 61 5.10 -1.47 -17.65
C THR A 61 5.86 -1.67 -16.34
N LEU A 62 5.43 -2.67 -15.56
CA LEU A 62 6.06 -3.06 -14.30
C LEU A 62 7.12 -4.14 -14.58
N ASP A 63 8.33 -3.89 -14.13
CA ASP A 63 9.51 -4.75 -14.28
C ASP A 63 10.25 -4.88 -12.94
N ASP A 64 11.33 -5.67 -12.93
CA ASP A 64 12.17 -5.85 -11.74
C ASP A 64 12.76 -4.54 -11.21
N ALA A 65 13.00 -3.56 -12.10
CA ALA A 65 13.46 -2.23 -11.70
C ALA A 65 12.38 -1.46 -10.92
N ALA A 66 11.10 -1.57 -11.32
CA ALA A 66 9.98 -0.99 -10.59
C ALA A 66 9.80 -1.62 -9.19
N ILE A 67 10.13 -2.91 -9.02
CA ILE A 67 10.13 -3.56 -7.70
C ILE A 67 11.20 -2.92 -6.81
N THR A 68 12.43 -2.84 -7.32
CA THR A 68 13.56 -2.29 -6.57
C THR A 68 13.29 -0.85 -6.14
N ASP A 69 12.81 0.00 -7.06
CA ASP A 69 12.49 1.40 -6.74
C ASP A 69 11.36 1.53 -5.70
N LEU A 70 10.32 0.68 -5.76
CA LEU A 70 9.28 0.69 -4.73
C LEU A 70 9.84 0.30 -3.35
N LEU A 71 10.61 -0.78 -3.26
CA LEU A 71 11.18 -1.24 -1.99
C LEU A 71 12.17 -0.21 -1.41
N ASP A 72 13.02 0.37 -2.25
CA ASP A 72 13.95 1.44 -1.85
C ASP A 72 13.20 2.69 -1.38
N TRP A 73 12.09 3.02 -2.04
CA TRP A 73 11.25 4.14 -1.60
C TRP A 73 10.57 3.84 -0.26
N LEU A 74 10.04 2.64 -0.05
CA LEU A 74 9.42 2.23 1.21
C LEU A 74 10.42 2.31 2.37
N GLU A 75 11.65 1.85 2.16
CA GLU A 75 12.71 1.91 3.16
C GLU A 75 13.13 3.35 3.47
N ARG A 76 13.32 4.21 2.45
CA ARG A 76 13.67 5.62 2.64
C ARG A 76 12.61 6.43 3.39
N ASN A 77 11.35 5.99 3.36
CA ASN A 77 10.22 6.66 4.03
C ASN A 77 9.78 5.96 5.33
N ASP A 78 10.64 5.10 5.89
CA ASP A 78 10.37 4.33 7.11
C ASP A 78 9.09 3.47 7.05
N GLN A 79 8.66 3.10 5.84
CA GLN A 79 7.53 2.20 5.57
C GLN A 79 7.97 0.73 5.41
N TRP A 80 9.15 0.37 5.91
CA TRP A 80 9.72 -0.98 5.84
C TRP A 80 8.80 -2.06 6.44
N LYS A 81 7.84 -1.69 7.30
CA LYS A 81 6.84 -2.62 7.87
C LYS A 81 6.02 -3.34 6.80
N VAL A 82 5.93 -2.78 5.60
CA VAL A 82 5.33 -3.44 4.43
C VAL A 82 6.05 -4.74 4.09
N ASN A 83 7.37 -4.79 4.20
CA ASN A 83 8.14 -6.00 3.94
C ASN A 83 7.76 -7.11 4.94
N LEU A 84 7.57 -6.75 6.21
CA LEU A 84 7.07 -7.69 7.23
C LEU A 84 5.63 -8.14 6.97
N SER A 85 4.74 -7.22 6.56
CA SER A 85 3.36 -7.57 6.21
C SER A 85 3.31 -8.52 5.02
N ILE A 86 4.13 -8.30 3.99
CA ILE A 86 4.25 -9.23 2.86
C ILE A 86 4.75 -10.59 3.34
N GLU A 87 5.79 -10.63 4.17
CA GLU A 87 6.30 -11.89 4.73
C GLU A 87 5.24 -12.62 5.56
N ALA A 88 4.48 -11.90 6.39
CA ALA A 88 3.42 -12.47 7.21
C ALA A 88 2.28 -13.04 6.36
N ILE A 89 1.86 -12.34 5.30
CA ILE A 89 0.86 -12.84 4.34
C ILE A 89 1.31 -14.17 3.73
N LEU A 90 2.58 -14.30 3.34
CA LEU A 90 3.12 -15.54 2.78
C LEU A 90 3.16 -16.67 3.81
N LYS A 91 3.48 -16.36 5.08
CA LYS A 91 3.50 -17.35 6.17
C LYS A 91 2.10 -17.92 6.43
N HIS A 92 1.07 -17.08 6.38
CA HIS A 92 -0.31 -17.50 6.66
C HIS A 92 -1.00 -18.17 5.46
N GLN A 93 -0.45 -18.08 4.24
CA GLN A 93 -1.00 -18.73 3.03
C GLN A 93 -1.13 -20.27 3.13
N PHE A 94 -0.43 -20.89 4.08
CA PHE A 94 -0.50 -22.34 4.32
C PHE A 94 -1.10 -22.69 5.68
N GLY A 95 -1.56 -21.68 6.43
CA GLY A 95 -2.15 -21.85 7.75
C GLY A 95 -3.64 -22.16 7.66
N ALA A 96 -4.07 -23.34 8.10
CA ALA A 96 -5.47 -23.76 8.04
C ALA A 96 -6.31 -23.31 9.26
N SER A 97 -5.75 -22.52 10.18
CA SER A 97 -6.45 -22.14 11.41
C SER A 97 -7.22 -20.83 11.29
N SER A 98 -8.27 -20.65 12.11
CA SER A 98 -9.02 -19.39 12.18
C SER A 98 -8.16 -18.22 12.69
N VAL A 99 -7.10 -18.51 13.44
CA VAL A 99 -6.11 -17.53 13.88
C VAL A 99 -5.28 -17.05 12.70
N ASP A 100 -4.82 -17.98 11.85
CA ASP A 100 -4.09 -17.64 10.62
C ASP A 100 -4.92 -16.78 9.68
N HIS A 101 -6.20 -17.11 9.51
CA HIS A 101 -7.13 -16.30 8.71
C HIS A 101 -7.28 -14.87 9.25
N SER A 102 -7.44 -14.74 10.57
CA SER A 102 -7.57 -13.43 11.21
C SER A 102 -6.29 -12.62 11.11
N ALA A 103 -5.13 -13.27 11.23
CA ALA A 103 -3.82 -12.64 11.05
C ALA A 103 -3.63 -12.18 9.60
N LEU A 104 -3.92 -13.04 8.62
CA LEU A 104 -3.90 -12.68 7.20
C LEU A 104 -4.78 -11.45 6.92
N ALA A 105 -6.03 -11.46 7.39
CA ALA A 105 -6.95 -10.34 7.22
C ALA A 105 -6.38 -9.03 7.80
N LYS A 106 -5.67 -9.11 8.94
CA LYS A 106 -5.05 -7.95 9.56
C LYS A 106 -3.87 -7.40 8.76
N GLU A 107 -3.06 -8.29 8.19
CA GLU A 107 -1.94 -7.87 7.32
C GLU A 107 -2.43 -7.24 6.02
N VAL A 108 -3.52 -7.76 5.43
CA VAL A 108 -4.14 -7.12 4.24
C VAL A 108 -4.73 -5.75 4.59
N GLU A 109 -5.32 -5.59 5.78
CA GLU A 109 -5.77 -4.29 6.27
C GLU A 109 -4.60 -3.30 6.44
N SER A 110 -3.46 -3.79 6.95
CA SER A 110 -2.21 -3.02 7.05
C SER A 110 -1.69 -2.56 5.68
N LEU A 111 -1.72 -3.44 4.66
CA LEU A 111 -1.37 -3.08 3.28
C LEU A 111 -2.33 -2.02 2.71
N SER A 112 -3.63 -2.14 2.98
CA SER A 112 -4.64 -1.17 2.56
C SER A 112 -4.36 0.22 3.16
N ALA A 113 -4.01 0.30 4.45
CA ALA A 113 -3.62 1.55 5.10
C ALA A 113 -2.32 2.12 4.50
N THR A 114 -1.34 1.25 4.25
CA THR A 114 -0.09 1.62 3.59
C THR A 114 -0.35 2.24 2.22
N PHE A 115 -1.29 1.71 1.43
CA PHE A 115 -1.58 2.26 0.10
C PHE A 115 -2.07 3.71 0.19
N GLU A 116 -2.89 4.02 1.19
CA GLU A 116 -3.32 5.40 1.44
C GLU A 116 -2.18 6.30 1.94
N HIS A 117 -1.30 5.79 2.81
CA HIS A 117 -0.11 6.54 3.23
C HIS A 117 0.85 6.81 2.07
N LEU A 118 1.04 5.84 1.18
CA LEU A 118 1.83 6.01 -0.04
C LEU A 118 1.21 7.06 -0.95
N ALA A 119 -0.12 7.04 -1.15
CA ALA A 119 -0.79 8.09 -1.93
C ALA A 119 -0.60 9.49 -1.33
N ASN A 120 -0.64 9.63 0.01
CA ASN A 120 -0.33 10.90 0.67
C ASN A 120 1.10 11.34 0.39
N ALA A 121 2.07 10.46 0.65
CA ALA A 121 3.48 10.76 0.53
C ALA A 121 3.88 11.14 -0.91
N LEU A 122 3.33 10.44 -1.91
CA LEU A 122 3.59 10.76 -3.31
C LEU A 122 2.95 12.09 -3.76
N LEU A 123 1.77 12.44 -3.22
CA LEU A 123 1.17 13.76 -3.46
C LEU A 123 2.01 14.87 -2.81
N ASP A 124 2.46 14.66 -1.57
CA ASP A 124 3.30 15.59 -0.85
C ASP A 124 4.66 15.77 -1.55
N GLU A 125 5.28 14.68 -2.04
CA GLU A 125 6.52 14.69 -2.84
C GLU A 125 6.36 15.51 -4.14
N ALA A 126 5.17 15.51 -4.73
CA ALA A 126 4.84 16.27 -5.92
C ALA A 126 4.28 17.69 -5.64
N GLY A 127 4.17 18.10 -4.36
CA GLY A 127 3.65 19.41 -3.98
C GLY A 127 2.14 19.59 -4.19
N VAL A 128 1.37 18.49 -4.23
CA VAL A 128 -0.09 18.47 -4.38
C VAL A 128 -0.76 18.13 -3.05
N SER A 129 -1.92 18.73 -2.76
CA SER A 129 -2.64 18.47 -1.51
C SER A 129 -3.04 16.99 -1.36
N SER A 130 -2.60 16.35 -0.27
CA SER A 130 -2.97 15.00 0.13
C SER A 130 -4.29 14.91 0.93
N SER A 131 -5.15 15.93 0.86
CA SER A 131 -6.40 15.98 1.63
C SER A 131 -7.56 15.18 1.00
N GLY A 132 -8.51 14.74 1.84
CA GLY A 132 -9.75 14.09 1.40
C GLY A 132 -9.76 12.57 1.52
N THR A 133 -10.67 11.91 0.79
CA THR A 133 -10.80 10.45 0.77
C THR A 133 -9.76 9.83 -0.15
N LEU A 134 -9.41 8.55 0.06
CA LEU A 134 -8.45 7.83 -0.80
C LEU A 134 -8.73 8.00 -2.29
N MET A 135 -9.99 7.89 -2.72
CA MET A 135 -10.34 8.05 -4.13
C MET A 135 -10.04 9.47 -4.66
N LYS A 136 -10.24 10.52 -3.85
CA LYS A 136 -9.89 11.89 -4.24
C LYS A 136 -8.38 12.07 -4.36
N LYS A 137 -7.62 11.49 -3.42
CA LYS A 137 -6.15 11.52 -3.44
C LYS A 137 -5.61 10.85 -4.69
N VAL A 138 -6.11 9.65 -4.99
CA VAL A 138 -5.72 8.90 -6.18
C VAL A 138 -6.13 9.64 -7.46
N GLN A 139 -7.32 10.26 -7.53
CA GLN A 139 -7.68 11.09 -8.67
C GLN A 139 -6.75 12.30 -8.86
N ALA A 140 -6.38 12.96 -7.77
CA ALA A 140 -5.41 14.07 -7.80
C ALA A 140 -4.03 13.57 -8.26
N TYR A 141 -3.60 12.40 -7.78
CA TYR A 141 -2.32 11.81 -8.10
C TYR A 141 -2.18 11.45 -9.59
N TRP A 142 -3.27 10.97 -10.20
CA TRP A 142 -3.26 10.55 -11.60
C TRP A 142 -3.68 11.69 -12.56
N ASN A 143 -3.84 12.94 -12.11
CA ASN A 143 -4.50 14.00 -12.87
C ASN A 143 -3.84 14.35 -14.21
N THR A 144 -2.54 14.15 -14.37
CA THR A 144 -1.78 14.38 -15.61
C THR A 144 -1.86 13.21 -16.59
N SER A 145 -2.21 12.01 -16.11
CA SER A 145 -2.53 10.85 -16.96
C SER A 145 -4.00 10.92 -17.38
N THR A 146 -4.27 11.63 -18.49
CA THR A 146 -5.63 11.98 -18.93
C THR A 146 -6.57 10.77 -19.08
N GLU A 147 -6.06 9.66 -19.61
CA GLU A 147 -6.80 8.41 -19.78
C GLU A 147 -7.20 7.82 -18.43
N VAL A 148 -6.23 7.56 -17.56
CA VAL A 148 -6.46 6.95 -16.24
C VAL A 148 -7.33 7.87 -15.39
N HIS A 149 -7.00 9.16 -15.31
CA HIS A 149 -7.78 10.15 -14.57
C HIS A 149 -9.22 10.23 -15.08
N GLY A 150 -9.44 10.24 -16.39
CA GLY A 150 -10.76 10.27 -17.00
C GLY A 150 -11.63 9.08 -16.57
N ILE A 151 -11.04 7.87 -16.55
CA ILE A 151 -11.72 6.66 -16.08
C ILE A 151 -12.00 6.76 -14.58
N LEU A 152 -11.00 7.11 -13.76
CA LEU A 152 -11.15 7.24 -12.31
C LEU A 152 -12.23 8.26 -11.92
N LYS A 153 -12.35 9.35 -12.67
CA LYS A 153 -13.37 10.38 -12.47
C LYS A 153 -14.77 9.87 -12.84
N THR A 154 -14.89 9.25 -14.01
CA THR A 154 -16.19 8.77 -14.54
C THR A 154 -16.71 7.58 -13.74
N GLN A 155 -15.82 6.68 -13.32
CA GLN A 155 -16.15 5.42 -12.65
C GLN A 155 -16.03 5.50 -11.12
N TYR A 156 -15.93 6.71 -10.54
CA TYR A 156 -15.94 6.93 -9.09
C TYR A 156 -17.06 6.19 -8.35
N PRO A 157 -18.30 6.06 -8.87
CA PRO A 157 -19.35 5.32 -8.17
C PRO A 157 -19.04 3.83 -7.94
N LEU A 158 -18.12 3.23 -8.70
CA LEU A 158 -17.78 1.80 -8.59
C LEU A 158 -17.02 1.46 -7.30
N VAL A 159 -16.41 2.45 -6.64
CA VAL A 159 -15.71 2.24 -5.36
C VAL A 159 -16.61 2.47 -4.14
N SER A 160 -17.90 2.72 -4.36
CA SER A 160 -18.91 2.86 -3.31
C SER A 160 -19.40 1.49 -2.84
N THR A 161 -19.47 1.33 -1.53
CA THR A 161 -19.96 0.11 -0.86
C THR A 161 -21.42 0.23 -0.42
N LYS A 162 -22.11 1.33 -0.79
CA LYS A 162 -23.47 1.63 -0.29
C LYS A 162 -24.58 0.89 -1.04
N THR A 163 -24.38 0.64 -2.34
CA THR A 163 -25.46 0.29 -3.27
C THR A 163 -25.30 -1.07 -3.92
N ALA A 164 -24.12 -1.68 -3.84
CA ALA A 164 -23.83 -2.97 -4.46
C ALA A 164 -22.78 -3.73 -3.63
N THR A 165 -22.78 -5.06 -3.77
CA THR A 165 -21.78 -5.92 -3.14
C THR A 165 -20.40 -5.69 -3.77
N ARG A 166 -19.33 -5.96 -3.02
CA ARG A 166 -17.95 -5.94 -3.54
C ARG A 166 -17.81 -6.77 -4.81
N ALA A 167 -18.34 -7.99 -4.84
CA ALA A 167 -18.27 -8.88 -6.00
C ALA A 167 -18.91 -8.25 -7.26
N ASN A 168 -20.08 -7.63 -7.13
CA ASN A 168 -20.74 -6.97 -8.25
C ASN A 168 -19.94 -5.76 -8.75
N GLN A 169 -19.35 -4.98 -7.84
CA GLN A 169 -18.52 -3.83 -8.20
C GLN A 169 -17.20 -4.27 -8.87
N LEU A 170 -16.55 -5.33 -8.37
CA LEU A 170 -15.36 -5.90 -9.00
C LEU A 170 -15.67 -6.41 -10.41
N ALA A 171 -16.81 -7.09 -10.60
CA ALA A 171 -17.25 -7.53 -11.92
C ALA A 171 -17.52 -6.34 -12.85
N ALA A 172 -18.13 -5.25 -12.35
CA ALA A 172 -18.35 -4.03 -13.12
C ALA A 172 -17.03 -3.33 -13.50
N ILE A 173 -16.05 -3.29 -12.60
CA ILE A 173 -14.70 -2.77 -12.87
C ILE A 173 -14.02 -3.61 -13.96
N ALA A 174 -14.05 -4.94 -13.83
CA ALA A 174 -13.48 -5.84 -14.83
C ALA A 174 -14.17 -5.69 -16.21
N ALA A 175 -15.46 -5.38 -16.24
CA ALA A 175 -16.24 -5.21 -17.46
C ALA A 175 -16.08 -3.83 -18.14
N LEU A 176 -15.32 -2.88 -17.57
CA LEU A 176 -15.09 -1.57 -18.21
C LEU A 176 -14.46 -1.76 -19.58
N THR A 177 -14.99 -1.20 -20.66
CA THR A 177 -14.50 -1.44 -22.04
C THR A 177 -13.76 -0.25 -22.66
N SER A 178 -13.29 0.71 -21.85
CA SER A 178 -12.61 1.90 -22.35
C SER A 178 -11.45 1.57 -23.31
N SER A 179 -11.35 2.32 -24.40
CA SER A 179 -10.35 2.13 -25.45
C SER A 179 -9.07 2.91 -25.11
N GLY A 180 -8.17 2.30 -24.36
CA GLY A 180 -6.85 2.86 -24.13
C GLY A 180 -5.88 1.84 -23.53
N PRO A 181 -4.56 2.02 -23.74
CA PRO A 181 -3.55 1.05 -23.33
C PRO A 181 -3.43 0.93 -21.80
N ASN A 182 -4.00 1.85 -21.02
CA ASN A 182 -3.85 1.89 -19.57
C ASN A 182 -5.17 1.64 -18.82
N ILE A 183 -6.19 1.10 -19.48
CA ILE A 183 -7.45 0.75 -18.81
C ILE A 183 -7.23 -0.18 -17.61
N ASP A 184 -6.30 -1.12 -17.72
CA ASP A 184 -6.03 -2.07 -16.64
C ASP A 184 -5.34 -1.42 -15.44
N VAL A 185 -4.60 -0.33 -15.64
CA VAL A 185 -4.12 0.52 -14.54
C VAL A 185 -5.32 1.10 -13.81
N ALA A 186 -6.24 1.73 -14.52
CA ALA A 186 -7.44 2.31 -13.91
C ALA A 186 -8.29 1.25 -13.18
N ARG A 187 -8.47 0.06 -13.76
CA ARG A 187 -9.17 -1.08 -13.12
C ARG A 187 -8.47 -1.52 -11.83
N THR A 188 -7.14 -1.65 -11.85
CA THR A 188 -6.34 -2.02 -10.67
C THR A 188 -6.51 -0.99 -9.56
N ILE A 189 -6.40 0.28 -9.90
CA ILE A 189 -6.56 1.39 -8.95
C ILE A 189 -7.98 1.43 -8.37
N LEU A 190 -9.03 1.31 -9.20
CA LEU A 190 -10.42 1.23 -8.73
C LEU A 190 -10.63 0.01 -7.82
N GLY A 191 -10.07 -1.14 -8.19
CA GLY A 191 -10.12 -2.36 -7.39
C GLY A 191 -9.50 -2.17 -6.02
N ALA A 192 -8.29 -1.57 -5.95
CA ALA A 192 -7.62 -1.28 -4.68
C ALA A 192 -8.47 -0.36 -3.78
N VAL A 193 -9.01 0.72 -4.34
CA VAL A 193 -9.86 1.65 -3.57
C VAL A 193 -11.15 0.96 -3.11
N LEU A 194 -11.76 0.12 -3.94
CA LEU A 194 -12.94 -0.66 -3.58
C LEU A 194 -12.65 -1.64 -2.44
N TYR A 195 -11.57 -2.43 -2.53
CA TYR A 195 -11.15 -3.32 -1.45
C TYR A 195 -10.92 -2.54 -0.15
N ARG A 196 -10.21 -1.41 -0.20
CA ARG A 196 -9.99 -0.56 0.99
C ARG A 196 -11.31 -0.09 1.60
N ASN A 197 -12.23 0.42 0.78
CA ASN A 197 -13.51 0.94 1.26
C ASN A 197 -14.40 -0.17 1.83
N ASP A 198 -14.47 -1.32 1.15
CA ASP A 198 -15.23 -2.47 1.63
C ASP A 198 -14.63 -3.03 2.92
N GLY A 199 -13.30 -3.10 3.02
CA GLY A 199 -12.60 -3.57 4.21
C GLY A 199 -12.86 -2.67 5.42
N LEU A 200 -12.90 -1.36 5.23
CA LEU A 200 -13.19 -0.40 6.31
C LEU A 200 -14.65 -0.40 6.75
N HIS A 201 -15.60 -0.66 5.85
CA HIS A 201 -17.02 -0.63 6.19
C HIS A 201 -17.53 -1.99 6.69
N ASN A 202 -17.02 -3.09 6.15
CA ASN A 202 -17.54 -4.44 6.38
C ASN A 202 -16.54 -5.38 7.08
N GLY A 203 -15.27 -4.97 7.24
CA GLY A 203 -14.22 -5.74 7.88
C GLY A 203 -13.65 -6.85 6.98
N MET A 204 -12.32 -6.90 6.84
CA MET A 204 -11.63 -7.89 5.99
C MET A 204 -11.64 -9.31 6.57
N ALA A 205 -11.81 -9.47 7.89
CA ALA A 205 -11.83 -10.78 8.55
C ALA A 205 -12.97 -11.69 8.06
N SER A 206 -14.04 -11.11 7.52
CA SER A 206 -15.19 -11.86 6.97
C SER A 206 -14.96 -12.40 5.56
N TRP A 207 -13.86 -12.00 4.90
CA TRP A 207 -13.60 -12.34 3.51
C TRP A 207 -13.02 -13.75 3.41
N SER A 208 -13.09 -14.35 2.22
CA SER A 208 -12.39 -15.61 1.96
C SER A 208 -10.88 -15.38 1.89
N GLU A 209 -10.09 -16.41 2.18
CA GLU A 209 -8.63 -16.37 2.02
C GLU A 209 -8.21 -15.98 0.59
N THR A 210 -8.91 -16.52 -0.42
CA THR A 210 -8.74 -16.14 -1.83
C THR A 210 -8.95 -14.65 -2.06
N ASP A 211 -10.01 -14.07 -1.48
CA ASP A 211 -10.27 -12.63 -1.60
C ASP A 211 -9.20 -11.79 -0.90
N LEU A 212 -8.68 -12.26 0.24
CA LEU A 212 -7.62 -11.57 0.98
C LEU A 212 -6.31 -11.54 0.18
N HIS A 213 -5.89 -12.67 -0.39
CA HIS A 213 -4.71 -12.72 -1.24
C HIS A 213 -4.87 -11.88 -2.52
N GLU A 214 -6.05 -11.90 -3.13
CA GLU A 214 -6.31 -11.08 -4.30
C GLU A 214 -6.30 -9.58 -3.97
N ALA A 215 -6.89 -9.19 -2.83
CA ALA A 215 -6.83 -7.82 -2.34
C ALA A 215 -5.37 -7.38 -2.09
N ALA A 216 -4.56 -8.22 -1.43
CA ALA A 216 -3.13 -7.95 -1.20
C ALA A 216 -2.38 -7.72 -2.52
N ARG A 217 -2.59 -8.61 -3.50
CA ARG A 217 -2.00 -8.49 -4.84
C ARG A 217 -2.40 -7.16 -5.51
N ILE A 218 -3.68 -6.81 -5.47
CA ILE A 218 -4.22 -5.59 -6.07
C ILE A 218 -3.65 -4.33 -5.38
N PHE A 219 -3.52 -4.32 -4.05
CA PHE A 219 -2.88 -3.21 -3.32
C PHE A 219 -1.42 -3.03 -3.74
N LEU A 220 -0.63 -4.10 -3.77
CA LEU A 220 0.78 -4.03 -4.15
C LEU A 220 0.96 -3.60 -5.62
N THR A 221 0.12 -4.12 -6.52
CA THR A 221 0.11 -3.70 -7.93
C THR A 221 -0.22 -2.21 -8.05
N ALA A 222 -1.23 -1.72 -7.31
CA ALA A 222 -1.61 -0.31 -7.28
C ALA A 222 -0.48 0.58 -6.76
N MET A 223 0.23 0.17 -5.70
CA MET A 223 1.40 0.90 -5.18
C MET A 223 2.50 1.00 -6.23
N MET A 224 2.81 -0.10 -6.93
CA MET A 224 3.82 -0.11 -8.00
C MET A 224 3.44 0.81 -9.15
N PHE A 225 2.18 0.79 -9.62
CA PHE A 225 1.72 1.71 -10.65
C PHE A 225 1.78 3.16 -10.21
N CYS A 226 1.35 3.47 -8.98
CA CYS A 226 1.46 4.82 -8.45
C CYS A 226 2.92 5.27 -8.45
N ARG A 227 3.83 4.47 -7.89
CA ARG A 227 5.25 4.82 -7.85
C ARG A 227 5.84 5.01 -9.25
N LYS A 228 5.55 4.11 -10.19
CA LYS A 228 5.98 4.23 -11.60
C LYS A 228 5.47 5.51 -12.25
N ASN A 229 4.21 5.87 -12.02
CA ASN A 229 3.60 7.06 -12.61
C ASN A 229 4.26 8.37 -12.16
N LEU A 230 4.89 8.42 -10.98
CA LEU A 230 5.59 9.61 -10.52
C LEU A 230 6.67 10.06 -11.53
N PHE A 231 7.30 9.11 -12.21
CA PHE A 231 8.35 9.37 -13.18
C PHE A 231 7.85 9.60 -14.60
N VAL A 232 6.65 9.09 -14.92
CA VAL A 232 6.07 9.16 -16.27
C VAL A 232 5.19 10.39 -16.44
N SER A 233 4.34 10.64 -15.46
CA SER A 233 3.34 11.70 -15.46
C SER A 233 3.10 12.11 -14.01
N PRO A 234 4.04 12.87 -13.39
CA PRO A 234 3.88 13.32 -12.02
C PRO A 234 2.62 14.18 -11.90
N PRO A 235 1.92 14.14 -10.76
CA PRO A 235 0.76 15.00 -10.56
C PRO A 235 1.16 16.47 -10.57
N SER A 236 0.27 17.31 -11.06
CA SER A 236 0.43 18.76 -11.07
C SER A 236 -0.58 19.44 -10.13
N PRO A 237 -0.22 20.56 -9.47
CA PRO A 237 -1.16 21.35 -8.65
C PRO A 237 -2.41 21.85 -9.39
#